data_AF-A0A7K1YGL6-F1
#
_entry.id   AF-A0A7K1YGL6-F1
#
_cell.length_a   1.000
_cell.length_b   1.000
_cell.length_c   1.000
_cell.angle_alpha   90.00
_cell.angle_beta   90.00
_cell.angle_gamma   90.00
#
_symmetry.space_group_name_H-M   'P 1'
#
loop_
_entity.id
_entity.type
_entity.pdbx_description
1 polymer ?
#
loop_
_entity_poly.entity_id
_entity_poly.type
_entity_poly.pdbx_seq_one_letter_code
_entity_poly.pdbx_strand_id
1 'polypeptide(L)'
;MKKAILFLSIIILLAFSLVYLVIPSRIDVSETLETSLPETLIARLLTEKTGWQTWLPSITRGAKDNSYHFKKNELDFTFSENTETAANVQVSQTGFTANGKIDYIVKGAHRTTVRWYEMIKASKNPITRIRQFIFAMQTRRQMKHLLDSLNNLTQHSTKVYGYNIRITKVKDSVLIGTRAIFSSYPSAEKVDALVRKLKDQAKMKNALITDSPMLNITQTGQKEFTTMVALPVNKFIQPSGEVYIRRMVMGNLLETQVKGGPNSINKAMAQLTLFKEDYKMISPAVPYQSMITNRLAEKDSSKWVTKIYYPVF
;
A
#
# COMPACT_ATOMS: atom_id res chain seq x y z
N MET A 1 -47.87 -45.40 25.30
CA MET A 1 -47.27 -44.13 25.77
C MET A 1 -45.88 -44.33 26.41
N LYS A 2 -45.71 -45.17 27.44
CA LYS A 2 -44.40 -45.38 28.10
C LYS A 2 -43.26 -45.82 27.15
N LYS A 3 -43.52 -46.75 26.22
CA LYS A 3 -42.53 -47.22 25.23
C LYS A 3 -42.09 -46.12 24.24
N ALA A 4 -43.01 -45.24 23.84
CA ALA A 4 -42.69 -44.14 22.93
C ALA A 4 -41.83 -43.06 23.61
N ILE A 5 -42.12 -42.76 24.88
CA ILE A 5 -41.31 -41.84 25.69
C ILE A 5 -39.89 -42.40 25.88
N LEU A 6 -39.76 -43.68 26.22
CA LEU A 6 -38.46 -44.34 26.37
C LEU A 6 -37.64 -44.29 25.08
N PHE A 7 -38.27 -44.59 23.94
CA PHE A 7 -37.62 -44.52 22.64
C PHE A 7 -37.14 -43.10 22.31
N LEU A 8 -37.97 -42.08 22.56
CA LEU A 8 -37.60 -40.69 22.35
C LEU A 8 -36.43 -40.27 23.26
N SER A 9 -36.42 -40.70 24.53
CA SER A 9 -35.33 -40.42 25.45
C SER A 9 -34.00 -41.03 24.98
N ILE A 10 -34.03 -42.27 24.46
CA ILE A 10 -32.83 -42.93 23.90
C ILE A 10 -32.30 -42.15 22.69
N ILE A 11 -33.19 -41.71 21.79
CA ILE A 11 -32.81 -40.89 20.64
C ILE A 11 -32.14 -39.58 21.07
N ILE A 12 -32.72 -38.88 22.04
CA ILE A 12 -32.16 -37.61 22.54
C ILE A 12 -30.78 -37.84 23.17
N LEU A 13 -30.61 -38.92 23.92
CA LEU A 13 -29.35 -39.25 24.58
C LEU A 13 -28.28 -39.61 23.55
N LEU A 14 -28.62 -40.41 22.53
CA LEU A 14 -27.75 -40.70 21.40
C LEU A 14 -27.36 -39.43 20.63
N ALA A 15 -28.33 -38.53 20.37
CA ALA A 15 -28.08 -37.26 19.71
C ALA A 15 -27.10 -36.39 20.50
N PHE A 16 -27.24 -36.31 21.83
CA PHE A 16 -26.28 -35.59 22.65
C PHE A 16 -24.91 -36.24 22.68
N SER A 17 -24.81 -37.57 22.81
CA SER A 17 -23.53 -38.28 22.73
C SER A 17 -22.80 -38.00 21.41
N LEU A 18 -23.52 -37.96 20.30
CA LEU A 18 -22.95 -37.66 18.98
C LEU A 18 -22.31 -36.27 18.91
N VAL A 19 -22.87 -35.27 19.61
CA VAL A 19 -22.28 -33.91 19.67
C VAL A 19 -20.87 -33.94 20.26
N TYR A 20 -20.62 -34.76 21.29
CA TYR A 20 -19.29 -34.87 21.91
C TYR A 20 -18.30 -35.66 21.06
N LEU A 21 -18.79 -36.57 20.21
CA LEU A 21 -17.97 -37.33 19.27
C LEU A 21 -17.56 -36.49 18.05
N VAL A 22 -18.45 -35.64 17.56
CA VAL A 22 -18.23 -34.85 16.33
C VAL A 22 -17.54 -33.52 16.62
N ILE A 23 -17.93 -32.81 17.69
CA ILE A 23 -17.40 -31.49 17.99
C ILE A 23 -16.33 -31.64 19.07
N PRO A 24 -15.04 -31.32 18.82
CA PRO A 24 -13.97 -31.43 19.82
C PRO A 24 -14.14 -30.43 20.97
N SER A 25 -13.41 -30.64 22.07
CA SER A 25 -13.44 -29.76 23.26
C SER A 25 -12.74 -28.41 23.00
N ARG A 26 -11.89 -28.38 21.97
CA ARG A 26 -11.20 -27.23 21.44
C ARG A 26 -11.54 -27.13 19.95
N ILE A 27 -12.15 -26.02 19.55
CA ILE A 27 -12.47 -25.73 18.15
C ILE A 27 -11.44 -24.73 17.67
N ASP A 28 -10.51 -25.21 16.84
CA ASP A 28 -9.52 -24.35 16.18
C ASP A 28 -10.09 -23.84 14.86
N VAL A 29 -10.09 -22.52 14.69
CA VAL A 29 -10.48 -21.86 13.45
C VAL A 29 -9.22 -21.25 12.85
N SER A 30 -8.91 -21.58 11.60
CA SER A 30 -7.77 -20.97 10.93
C SER A 30 -8.01 -20.81 9.44
N GLU A 31 -7.42 -19.75 8.90
CA GLU A 31 -7.38 -19.44 7.48
C GLU A 31 -5.99 -18.93 7.12
N THR A 32 -5.55 -19.22 5.91
CA THR A 32 -4.23 -18.83 5.42
C THR A 32 -4.33 -18.24 4.02
N LEU A 33 -3.50 -17.22 3.75
CA LEU A 33 -3.39 -16.58 2.45
C LEU A 33 -1.93 -16.55 2.03
N GLU A 34 -1.63 -17.15 0.88
CA GLU A 34 -0.35 -17.01 0.22
C GLU A 34 -0.36 -15.72 -0.63
N THR A 35 0.63 -14.85 -0.45
CA THR A 35 0.76 -13.60 -1.21
C THR A 35 2.12 -13.52 -1.90
N SER A 36 2.17 -12.82 -3.03
CA SER A 36 3.40 -12.46 -3.73
C SER A 36 3.96 -11.11 -3.28
N LEU A 37 3.72 -10.74 -2.02
CA LEU A 37 4.11 -9.45 -1.48
C LEU A 37 5.40 -9.51 -0.68
N PRO A 38 6.13 -8.37 -0.58
CA PRO A 38 7.23 -8.25 0.35
C PRO A 38 6.73 -8.16 1.80
N GLU A 39 7.59 -8.62 2.70
CA GLU A 39 7.39 -8.64 4.15
C GLU A 39 7.00 -7.28 4.73
N THR A 40 7.73 -6.23 4.38
CA THR A 40 7.54 -4.85 4.88
C THR A 40 6.15 -4.32 4.60
N LEU A 41 5.61 -4.58 3.39
CA LEU A 41 4.24 -4.20 3.06
C LEU A 41 3.22 -5.00 3.88
N ILE A 42 3.42 -6.30 4.03
CA ILE A 42 2.49 -7.15 4.80
C ILE A 42 2.52 -6.79 6.28
N ALA A 43 3.71 -6.54 6.85
CA ALA A 43 3.87 -6.04 8.21
C ALA A 43 3.03 -4.78 8.40
N ARG A 44 3.24 -3.76 7.54
CA ARG A 44 2.45 -2.52 7.58
C ARG A 44 0.94 -2.76 7.48
N LEU A 45 0.50 -3.62 6.56
CA LEU A 45 -0.93 -3.90 6.37
C LEU A 45 -1.57 -4.63 7.57
N LEU A 46 -0.80 -5.42 8.30
CA LEU A 46 -1.29 -6.26 9.39
C LEU A 46 -1.08 -5.67 10.78
N THR A 47 -0.12 -4.78 10.98
CA THR A 47 0.23 -4.26 12.31
C THR A 47 -0.02 -2.76 12.47
N GLU A 48 -0.07 -2.00 11.38
CA GLU A 48 -0.35 -0.57 11.45
C GLU A 48 -1.85 -0.26 11.26
N LYS A 49 -2.31 0.74 12.01
CA LYS A 49 -3.66 1.31 11.88
C LYS A 49 -4.04 1.65 10.44
N THR A 50 -3.16 2.38 9.76
CA THR A 50 -3.35 2.81 8.36
C THR A 50 -3.42 1.59 7.43
N GLY A 51 -2.68 0.53 7.76
CA GLY A 51 -2.76 -0.78 7.14
C GLY A 51 -4.16 -1.38 7.24
N TRP A 52 -4.71 -1.50 8.45
CA TRP A 52 -6.06 -2.03 8.67
C TRP A 52 -7.12 -1.25 7.89
N GLN A 53 -7.06 0.08 7.92
CA GLN A 53 -8.00 0.93 7.18
C GLN A 53 -7.95 0.71 5.66
N THR A 54 -6.84 0.19 5.13
CA THR A 54 -6.68 -0.10 3.71
C THR A 54 -7.48 -1.34 3.29
N TRP A 55 -7.55 -2.37 4.14
CA TRP A 55 -8.19 -3.65 3.79
C TRP A 55 -9.46 -4.01 4.56
N LEU A 56 -9.78 -3.24 5.60
CA LEU A 56 -11.01 -3.33 6.38
C LEU A 56 -11.80 -2.02 6.23
N PRO A 57 -12.61 -1.89 5.16
CA PRO A 57 -13.42 -0.70 4.97
C PRO A 57 -14.40 -0.54 6.15
N SER A 58 -14.55 0.68 6.65
CA SER A 58 -15.40 1.01 7.81
C SER A 58 -14.89 0.55 9.17
N ILE A 59 -13.60 0.20 9.30
CA ILE A 59 -12.99 -0.01 10.61
C ILE A 59 -13.01 1.30 11.42
N THR A 60 -13.56 1.26 12.63
CA THR A 60 -13.69 2.42 13.52
C THR A 60 -12.83 2.25 14.76
N ARG A 61 -12.34 3.36 15.30
CA ARG A 61 -11.58 3.34 16.56
C ARG A 61 -12.55 3.15 17.73
N GLY A 62 -12.21 2.26 18.66
CA GLY A 62 -12.91 2.14 19.93
C GLY A 62 -12.90 3.45 20.72
N ALA A 63 -14.02 3.75 21.40
CA ALA A 63 -14.18 5.01 22.12
C ALA A 63 -13.33 5.10 23.40
N LYS A 64 -12.82 3.96 23.89
CA LYS A 64 -12.18 3.84 25.21
C LYS A 64 -10.83 3.12 25.20
N ASP A 65 -10.39 2.61 24.06
CA ASP A 65 -9.19 1.79 23.90
C ASP A 65 -8.51 2.05 22.53
N ASN A 66 -7.25 1.62 22.40
CA ASN A 66 -6.52 1.63 21.12
C ASN A 66 -6.93 0.46 20.21
N SER A 67 -8.13 -0.07 20.39
CA SER A 67 -8.66 -1.14 19.56
C SER A 67 -9.46 -0.58 18.38
N TYR A 68 -9.64 -1.44 17.39
CA TYR A 68 -10.31 -1.11 16.14
C TYR A 68 -11.37 -2.14 15.84
N HIS A 69 -12.59 -1.65 15.66
CA HIS A 69 -13.77 -2.46 15.48
C HIS A 69 -14.17 -2.51 14.01
N PHE A 70 -14.42 -3.71 13.53
CA PHE A 70 -14.99 -3.96 12.21
C PHE A 70 -16.20 -4.87 12.38
N LYS A 71 -17.39 -4.37 12.04
CA LYS A 71 -18.62 -5.14 12.15
C LYS A 71 -19.07 -5.63 10.78
N LYS A 72 -19.30 -6.94 10.66
CA LYS A 72 -19.87 -7.54 9.45
C LYS A 72 -20.86 -8.63 9.83
N ASN A 73 -22.10 -8.45 9.38
CA ASN A 73 -23.25 -9.24 9.83
C ASN A 73 -23.39 -9.14 11.36
N GLU A 74 -23.47 -10.28 12.05
CA GLU A 74 -23.57 -10.37 13.51
C GLU A 74 -22.20 -10.50 14.20
N LEU A 75 -21.10 -10.52 13.43
CA LEU A 75 -19.75 -10.62 13.97
C LEU A 75 -19.14 -9.23 14.15
N ASP A 76 -18.53 -9.02 15.31
CA ASP A 76 -17.71 -7.86 15.63
C ASP A 76 -16.25 -8.32 15.80
N PHE A 77 -15.38 -7.75 14.97
CA PHE A 77 -13.95 -8.01 14.95
C PHE A 77 -13.22 -6.85 15.62
N THR A 78 -12.51 -7.13 16.70
CA THR A 78 -11.70 -6.16 17.44
C THR A 78 -10.23 -6.47 17.19
N PHE A 79 -9.56 -5.60 16.43
CA PHE A 79 -8.12 -5.61 16.22
C PHE A 79 -7.45 -4.78 17.31
N SER A 80 -6.40 -5.30 17.92
CA SER A 80 -5.57 -4.54 18.86
C SER A 80 -4.10 -4.68 18.51
N GLU A 81 -3.38 -3.57 18.69
CA GLU A 81 -1.95 -3.47 18.41
C GLU A 81 -1.18 -4.50 19.25
N ASN A 82 -0.24 -5.17 18.59
CA ASN A 82 0.78 -5.99 19.21
C ASN A 82 2.06 -5.90 18.36
N THR A 83 3.05 -6.73 18.69
CA THR A 83 4.37 -6.93 18.05
C THR A 83 4.48 -6.57 16.57
N GLU A 84 5.69 -6.25 16.11
CA GLU A 84 6.00 -5.89 14.71
C GLU A 84 5.51 -6.90 13.64
N THR A 85 5.21 -8.15 14.02
CA THR A 85 4.86 -9.24 13.09
C THR A 85 3.45 -9.81 13.26
N ALA A 86 2.65 -9.31 14.21
CA ALA A 86 1.33 -9.87 14.48
C ALA A 86 0.38 -8.87 15.12
N ALA A 87 -0.91 -9.00 14.81
CA ALA A 87 -2.00 -8.31 15.49
C ALA A 87 -2.90 -9.30 16.23
N ASN A 88 -3.37 -8.89 17.41
CA ASN A 88 -4.37 -9.65 18.14
C ASN A 88 -5.75 -9.38 17.52
N VAL A 89 -6.55 -10.42 17.39
CA VAL A 89 -7.91 -10.30 16.88
C VAL A 89 -8.86 -11.02 17.82
N GLN A 90 -9.88 -10.31 18.27
CA GLN A 90 -11.01 -10.87 18.99
C GLN A 90 -12.24 -10.84 18.09
N VAL A 91 -12.97 -11.95 18.03
CA VAL A 91 -14.24 -12.04 17.30
C VAL A 91 -15.34 -12.31 18.30
N SER A 92 -16.41 -11.53 18.23
CA SER A 92 -17.55 -11.68 19.12
C SER A 92 -18.88 -11.71 18.36
N GLN A 93 -19.82 -12.47 18.92
CA GLN A 93 -21.24 -12.55 18.55
C GLN A 93 -22.01 -12.70 19.87
N THR A 94 -23.28 -12.31 19.94
CA THR A 94 -24.07 -12.34 21.18
C THR A 94 -23.87 -13.63 22.01
N GLY A 95 -23.18 -13.51 23.15
CA GLY A 95 -22.89 -14.61 24.08
C GLY A 95 -21.66 -15.48 23.75
N PHE A 96 -20.91 -15.18 22.70
CA PHE A 96 -19.73 -15.92 22.25
C PHE A 96 -18.56 -14.98 21.95
N THR A 97 -17.35 -15.45 22.26
CA THR A 97 -16.11 -14.74 21.95
C THR A 97 -15.02 -15.74 21.62
N ALA A 98 -14.24 -15.41 20.60
CA ALA A 98 -13.02 -16.10 20.22
C ALA A 98 -11.87 -15.10 20.28
N ASN A 99 -10.73 -15.53 20.83
CA ASN A 99 -9.50 -14.76 20.80
C ASN A 99 -8.51 -15.49 19.90
N GLY A 100 -7.77 -14.70 19.12
CA GLY A 100 -6.76 -15.22 18.23
C GLY A 100 -5.81 -14.14 17.77
N LYS A 101 -5.13 -14.43 16.66
CA LYS A 101 -4.17 -13.51 16.07
C LYS A 101 -4.09 -13.69 14.56
N ILE A 102 -3.64 -12.62 13.92
CA ILE A 102 -3.21 -12.61 12.53
C ILE A 102 -1.70 -12.34 12.52
N ASP A 103 -0.94 -13.23 11.87
CA ASP A 103 0.51 -13.13 11.70
C ASP A 103 0.92 -13.42 10.25
N TYR A 104 2.21 -13.29 9.95
CA TYR A 104 2.75 -13.70 8.66
C TYR A 104 4.06 -14.48 8.80
N ILE A 105 4.36 -15.27 7.78
CA ILE A 105 5.64 -15.99 7.62
C ILE A 105 6.25 -15.60 6.28
N VAL A 106 7.55 -15.28 6.28
CA VAL A 106 8.31 -15.03 5.05
C VAL A 106 8.75 -16.35 4.43
N LYS A 107 8.39 -16.56 3.15
CA LYS A 107 8.80 -17.72 2.34
C LYS A 107 9.83 -17.37 1.26
N GLY A 108 10.09 -16.08 1.04
CA GLY A 108 11.06 -15.57 0.07
C GLY A 108 10.98 -14.04 -0.07
N ALA A 109 11.81 -13.44 -0.92
CA ALA A 109 11.92 -11.99 -1.06
C ALA A 109 10.59 -11.26 -1.35
N HIS A 110 9.70 -11.91 -2.10
CA HIS A 110 8.36 -11.41 -2.43
C HIS A 110 7.30 -12.49 -2.22
N ARG A 111 7.47 -13.34 -1.20
CA ARG A 111 6.52 -14.41 -0.89
C ARG A 111 6.29 -14.46 0.61
N THR A 112 5.06 -14.24 1.01
CA THR A 112 4.66 -14.35 2.42
C THR A 112 3.38 -15.15 2.55
N THR A 113 3.22 -15.81 3.68
CA THR A 113 1.98 -16.47 4.06
C THR A 113 1.38 -15.73 5.24
N VAL A 114 0.21 -15.13 5.05
CA VAL A 114 -0.59 -14.56 6.14
C VAL A 114 -1.39 -15.69 6.77
N ARG A 115 -1.41 -15.78 8.08
CA ARG A 115 -2.19 -16.76 8.82
C ARG A 115 -3.05 -16.05 9.84
N TRP A 116 -4.31 -16.42 9.89
CA TRP A 116 -5.22 -15.99 10.94
C TRP A 116 -5.73 -17.23 11.63
N TYR A 117 -5.57 -17.30 12.95
CA TYR A 117 -6.10 -18.40 13.74
C TYR A 117 -6.76 -17.91 15.03
N GLU A 118 -7.76 -18.65 15.47
CA GLU A 118 -8.53 -18.41 16.68
C GLU A 118 -8.82 -19.73 17.39
N MET A 119 -9.01 -19.65 18.71
CA MET A 119 -9.33 -20.81 19.53
C MET A 119 -10.59 -20.56 20.35
N ILE A 120 -11.55 -21.50 20.22
CA ILE A 120 -12.80 -21.50 20.98
C ILE A 120 -12.82 -22.73 21.89
N LYS A 121 -12.94 -22.49 23.20
CA LYS A 121 -13.15 -23.56 24.18
C LYS A 121 -14.62 -23.99 24.17
N ALA A 122 -14.87 -25.23 23.75
CA ALA A 122 -16.22 -25.76 23.67
C ALA A 122 -16.84 -25.97 25.07
N SER A 123 -18.11 -25.64 25.19
CA SER A 123 -18.89 -25.83 26.41
C SER A 123 -19.14 -27.32 26.66
N LYS A 124 -19.32 -27.67 27.94
CA LYS A 124 -19.83 -28.99 28.33
C LYS A 124 -21.31 -29.16 28.00
N ASN A 125 -22.07 -28.08 27.79
CA ASN A 125 -23.47 -28.14 27.37
C ASN A 125 -23.56 -28.43 25.86
N PRO A 126 -24.32 -29.45 25.42
CA PRO A 126 -24.33 -29.88 24.02
C PRO A 126 -24.98 -28.85 23.09
N ILE A 127 -26.01 -28.13 23.56
CA ILE A 127 -26.68 -27.07 22.78
C ILE A 127 -25.73 -25.88 22.60
N THR A 128 -25.06 -25.44 23.67
CA THR A 128 -24.06 -24.37 23.60
C THR A 128 -22.90 -24.77 22.69
N ARG A 129 -22.46 -26.01 22.74
CA ARG A 129 -21.38 -26.54 21.89
C ARG A 129 -21.73 -26.52 20.41
N ILE A 130 -22.96 -26.88 20.04
CA ILE A 130 -23.46 -26.74 18.66
C ILE A 130 -23.42 -25.26 18.23
N ARG A 131 -23.92 -24.35 19.07
CA ARG A 131 -23.91 -22.90 18.75
C ARG A 131 -22.49 -22.34 18.59
N GLN A 132 -21.55 -22.76 19.45
CA GLN A 132 -20.13 -22.40 19.34
C GLN A 132 -19.50 -22.93 18.06
N PHE A 133 -19.88 -24.13 17.61
CA PHE A 133 -19.43 -24.67 16.33
C PHE A 133 -19.99 -23.88 15.14
N ILE A 134 -21.27 -23.50 15.18
CA ILE A 134 -21.87 -22.62 14.15
C ILE A 134 -21.15 -21.26 14.12
N PHE A 135 -20.92 -20.64 15.29
CA PHE A 135 -20.13 -19.42 15.43
C PHE A 135 -18.73 -19.59 14.81
N ALA A 136 -18.02 -20.66 15.14
CA ALA A 136 -16.70 -20.97 14.58
C ALA A 136 -16.72 -21.05 13.04
N MET A 137 -17.73 -21.71 12.46
CA MET A 137 -17.87 -21.82 11.00
C MET A 137 -18.21 -20.47 10.34
N GLN A 138 -19.03 -19.64 10.99
CA GLN A 138 -19.31 -18.28 10.52
C GLN A 138 -18.06 -17.41 10.56
N THR A 139 -17.31 -17.47 11.66
CA THR A 139 -16.03 -16.78 11.83
C THR A 139 -15.04 -17.19 10.75
N ARG A 140 -14.86 -18.50 10.52
CA ARG A 140 -14.00 -19.03 9.45
C ARG A 140 -14.32 -18.45 8.08
N ARG A 141 -15.60 -18.45 7.71
CA ARG A 141 -16.05 -17.91 6.41
C ARG A 141 -15.74 -16.42 6.29
N GLN A 142 -15.90 -15.66 7.37
CA GLN A 142 -15.60 -14.22 7.35
C GLN A 142 -14.10 -13.95 7.35
N MET A 143 -13.30 -14.68 8.12
CA MET A 143 -11.82 -14.64 8.06
C MET A 143 -11.35 -14.83 6.61
N LYS A 144 -11.88 -15.86 5.93
CA LYS A 144 -11.59 -16.10 4.52
C LYS A 144 -11.97 -14.91 3.63
N HIS A 145 -13.18 -14.37 3.76
CA HIS A 145 -13.57 -13.19 2.98
C HIS A 145 -12.68 -11.97 3.22
N LEU A 146 -12.23 -11.76 4.45
CA LEU A 146 -11.35 -10.65 4.82
C LEU A 146 -9.94 -10.85 4.26
N LEU A 147 -9.39 -12.06 4.33
CA LEU A 147 -8.12 -12.40 3.69
C LEU A 147 -8.22 -12.33 2.15
N ASP A 148 -9.33 -12.76 1.54
CA ASP A 148 -9.55 -12.61 0.10
C ASP A 148 -9.61 -11.11 -0.30
N SER A 149 -10.15 -10.25 0.59
CA SER A 149 -10.14 -8.79 0.39
C SER A 149 -8.73 -8.22 0.47
N LEU A 150 -7.92 -8.68 1.44
CA LEU A 150 -6.50 -8.37 1.53
C LEU A 150 -5.78 -8.76 0.23
N ASN A 151 -5.97 -9.99 -0.26
CA ASN A 151 -5.35 -10.45 -1.51
C ASN A 151 -5.71 -9.53 -2.71
N ASN A 152 -6.98 -9.17 -2.87
CA ASN A 152 -7.46 -8.33 -3.96
C ASN A 152 -6.95 -6.88 -3.92
N LEU A 153 -6.53 -6.38 -2.77
CA LEU A 153 -5.90 -5.06 -2.65
C LEU A 153 -4.47 -5.09 -3.19
N THR A 154 -3.79 -6.18 -2.89
CA THR A 154 -2.36 -6.33 -3.14
C THR A 154 -2.02 -6.56 -4.61
N GLN A 155 -3.02 -6.93 -5.42
CA GLN A 155 -2.91 -7.04 -6.87
C GLN A 155 -2.90 -5.68 -7.59
N HIS A 156 -3.23 -4.57 -6.90
CA HIS A 156 -3.33 -3.25 -7.52
C HIS A 156 -2.60 -2.20 -6.68
N SER A 157 -1.48 -1.67 -7.19
CA SER A 157 -0.72 -0.60 -6.51
C SER A 157 -1.59 0.62 -6.18
N THR A 158 -2.63 0.89 -6.99
CA THR A 158 -3.57 1.98 -6.77
C THR A 158 -4.35 1.86 -5.47
N LYS A 159 -4.64 0.63 -5.01
CA LYS A 159 -5.40 0.41 -3.78
C LYS A 159 -4.52 0.49 -2.53
N VAL A 160 -3.22 0.22 -2.67
CA VAL A 160 -2.25 0.28 -1.57
C VAL A 160 -1.63 1.67 -1.43
N TYR A 161 -1.19 2.25 -2.55
CA TYR A 161 -0.42 3.50 -2.58
C TYR A 161 -1.22 4.69 -3.09
N GLY A 162 -2.47 4.49 -3.55
CA GLY A 162 -3.28 5.54 -4.18
C GLY A 162 -2.86 5.88 -5.62
N TYR A 163 -1.81 5.24 -6.15
CA TYR A 163 -1.23 5.56 -7.45
C TYR A 163 -1.00 4.30 -8.30
N ASN A 164 -1.13 4.44 -9.62
CA ASN A 164 -0.75 3.39 -10.56
C ASN A 164 0.77 3.46 -10.76
N ILE A 165 1.50 2.63 -10.02
CA ILE A 165 2.96 2.57 -10.01
C ILE A 165 3.36 1.41 -10.91
N ARG A 166 4.17 1.70 -11.92
CA ARG A 166 4.69 0.68 -12.84
C ARG A 166 6.19 0.82 -13.01
N ILE A 167 6.85 -0.31 -13.26
CA ILE A 167 8.24 -0.32 -13.68
C ILE A 167 8.27 -0.05 -15.19
N THR A 168 9.03 0.96 -15.60
CA THR A 168 9.33 1.27 -17.00
C THR A 168 10.84 1.37 -17.21
N LYS A 169 11.27 1.59 -18.45
CA LYS A 169 12.68 1.78 -18.81
C LYS A 169 12.95 3.22 -19.19
N VAL A 170 14.16 3.69 -18.89
CA VAL A 170 14.68 4.96 -19.40
C VAL A 170 14.63 4.95 -20.93
N LYS A 171 14.03 6.00 -21.54
CA LYS A 171 13.86 6.12 -23.00
C LYS A 171 14.91 7.03 -23.63
N ASP A 172 15.04 8.25 -23.12
CA ASP A 172 15.97 9.24 -23.64
C ASP A 172 17.35 9.08 -23.02
N SER A 173 18.38 9.29 -23.84
CA SER A 173 19.76 9.12 -23.41
C SER A 173 20.56 10.41 -23.35
N VAL A 174 20.05 11.57 -23.78
CA VAL A 174 20.80 12.83 -23.81
C VAL A 174 19.97 13.97 -23.24
N LEU A 175 20.49 14.59 -22.18
CA LEU A 175 19.86 15.69 -21.46
C LEU A 175 20.78 16.89 -21.41
N ILE A 176 20.26 18.08 -21.67
CA ILE A 176 20.90 19.33 -21.23
C ILE A 176 20.27 19.76 -19.92
N GLY A 177 21.06 20.26 -18.98
CA GLY A 177 20.56 20.59 -17.64
C GLY A 177 21.20 21.83 -17.06
N THR A 178 20.51 22.43 -16.10
CA THR A 178 20.97 23.58 -15.31
C THR A 178 20.54 23.39 -13.85
N ARG A 179 21.21 24.09 -12.94
CA ARG A 179 20.90 24.08 -11.50
C ARG A 179 20.76 25.52 -11.01
N ALA A 180 19.89 25.72 -10.02
CA ALA A 180 19.84 26.93 -9.21
C ALA A 180 19.58 26.59 -7.74
N ILE A 181 19.92 27.51 -6.84
CA ILE A 181 19.62 27.42 -5.40
C ILE A 181 18.68 28.57 -5.06
N PHE A 182 17.61 28.26 -4.33
CA PHE A 182 16.63 29.26 -3.88
C PHE A 182 16.48 29.24 -2.37
N SER A 183 16.23 30.41 -1.77
CA SER A 183 15.99 30.58 -0.33
C SER A 183 14.59 30.12 0.13
N SER A 184 13.73 29.76 -0.81
CA SER A 184 12.37 29.27 -0.60
C SER A 184 12.00 28.30 -1.73
N TYR A 185 10.92 27.53 -1.53
CA TYR A 185 10.42 26.63 -2.57
C TYR A 185 10.17 27.43 -3.87
N PRO A 186 10.73 27.02 -5.02
CA PRO A 186 10.69 27.84 -6.22
C PRO A 186 9.27 27.95 -6.79
N SER A 187 8.91 29.16 -7.23
CA SER A 187 7.64 29.37 -7.95
C SER A 187 7.70 28.77 -9.36
N ALA A 188 6.54 28.62 -10.00
CA ALA A 188 6.45 28.13 -11.37
C ALA A 188 7.25 29.02 -12.34
N GLU A 189 7.26 30.34 -12.12
CA GLU A 189 8.00 31.31 -12.92
C GLU A 189 9.52 31.12 -12.79
N LYS A 190 10.01 30.86 -11.57
CA LYS A 190 11.44 30.58 -11.34
C LYS A 190 11.87 29.28 -12.02
N VAL A 191 11.06 28.24 -11.93
CA VAL A 191 11.33 26.97 -12.62
C VAL A 191 11.30 27.16 -14.15
N ASP A 192 10.29 27.87 -14.66
CA ASP A 192 10.17 28.11 -16.10
C ASP A 192 11.32 28.95 -16.66
N ALA A 193 11.85 29.92 -15.91
CA ALA A 193 13.05 30.66 -16.32
C ALA A 193 14.24 29.73 -16.60
N LEU A 194 14.42 28.68 -15.79
CA LEU A 194 15.43 27.65 -16.02
C LEU A 194 15.11 26.80 -17.26
N VAL A 195 13.84 26.45 -17.47
CA VAL A 195 13.39 25.71 -18.66
C VAL A 195 13.64 26.53 -19.93
N ARG A 196 13.30 27.83 -19.94
CA ARG A 196 13.52 28.73 -21.07
C ARG A 196 15.00 28.84 -21.42
N LYS A 197 15.87 29.00 -20.43
CA LYS A 197 17.34 28.98 -20.62
C LYS A 197 17.80 27.73 -21.39
N LEU A 198 17.28 26.54 -21.05
CA LEU A 198 17.61 25.31 -21.76
C LEU A 198 17.01 25.24 -23.17
N LYS A 199 15.76 25.69 -23.35
CA LYS A 199 15.10 25.74 -24.66
C LYS A 199 15.84 26.66 -25.64
N ASP A 200 16.25 27.84 -25.17
CA ASP A 200 17.00 28.80 -25.97
C ASP A 200 18.35 28.22 -26.39
N GLN A 201 19.03 27.52 -25.48
CA GLN A 201 20.29 26.85 -25.80
C GLN A 201 20.13 25.69 -26.79
N ALA A 202 19.08 24.88 -26.66
CA ALA A 202 18.77 23.84 -27.64
C ALA A 202 18.52 24.45 -29.03
N LYS A 203 17.75 25.55 -29.09
CA LYS A 203 17.47 26.28 -30.34
C LYS A 203 18.75 26.85 -30.97
N MET A 204 19.59 27.54 -30.19
CA MET A 204 20.87 28.09 -30.68
C MET A 204 21.82 27.02 -31.24
N LYS A 205 21.73 25.79 -30.75
CA LYS A 205 22.57 24.66 -31.18
C LYS A 205 21.86 23.70 -32.15
N ASN A 206 20.70 24.10 -32.68
CA ASN A 206 19.89 23.30 -33.61
C ASN A 206 19.59 21.88 -33.08
N ALA A 207 19.39 21.74 -31.77
CA ALA A 207 18.99 20.49 -31.13
C ALA A 207 17.46 20.44 -31.00
N LEU A 208 16.89 19.28 -31.31
CA LEU A 208 15.45 19.04 -31.16
C LEU A 208 15.18 18.56 -29.73
N ILE A 209 14.17 19.16 -29.11
CA ILE A 209 13.66 18.73 -27.80
C ILE A 209 12.82 17.47 -28.03
N THR A 210 13.13 16.38 -27.33
CA THR A 210 12.50 15.06 -27.57
C THR A 210 11.38 14.72 -26.59
N ASP A 211 11.38 15.32 -25.40
CA ASP A 211 10.33 15.11 -24.40
C ASP A 211 10.20 16.34 -23.47
N SER A 212 9.28 16.26 -22.53
CA SER A 212 8.94 17.31 -21.58
C SER A 212 10.10 17.62 -20.62
N PRO A 213 10.22 18.86 -20.13
CA PRO A 213 11.28 19.22 -19.19
C PRO A 213 11.18 18.43 -17.88
N MET A 214 12.34 18.04 -17.36
CA MET A 214 12.50 17.30 -16.12
C MET A 214 12.82 18.26 -14.97
N LEU A 215 12.27 18.02 -13.79
CA LEU A 215 12.45 18.84 -12.59
C LEU A 215 12.75 17.97 -11.37
N ASN A 216 13.81 18.31 -10.64
CA ASN A 216 14.03 17.88 -9.27
C ASN A 216 14.15 19.12 -8.37
N ILE A 217 13.47 19.09 -7.22
CA ILE A 217 13.62 20.09 -6.17
C ILE A 217 13.94 19.32 -4.90
N THR A 218 15.11 19.57 -4.33
CA THR A 218 15.56 18.95 -3.08
C THR A 218 15.88 20.04 -2.09
N GLN A 219 15.32 19.94 -0.88
CA GLN A 219 15.70 20.81 0.23
C GLN A 219 17.04 20.33 0.79
N THR A 220 18.08 21.15 0.65
CA THR A 220 19.46 20.83 1.07
C THR A 220 19.85 21.49 2.38
N GLY A 221 19.01 22.38 2.92
CA GLY A 221 19.18 23.04 4.21
C GLY A 221 17.86 23.63 4.73
N GLN A 222 17.85 24.27 5.90
CA GLN A 222 16.61 24.81 6.49
C GLN A 222 15.85 25.78 5.58
N LYS A 223 16.57 26.56 4.76
CA LYS A 223 16.01 27.52 3.81
C LYS A 223 16.68 27.42 2.44
N GLU A 224 17.17 26.25 2.05
CA GLU A 224 17.87 26.09 0.78
C GLU A 224 17.24 24.99 -0.06
N PHE A 225 16.80 25.37 -1.26
CA PHE A 225 16.19 24.48 -2.24
C PHE A 225 17.08 24.40 -3.47
N THR A 226 17.77 23.26 -3.62
CA THR A 226 18.46 22.95 -4.87
C THR A 226 17.43 22.53 -5.90
N THR A 227 17.33 23.32 -6.97
CA THR A 227 16.43 23.07 -8.10
C THR A 227 17.25 22.71 -9.33
N MET A 228 17.00 21.53 -9.87
CA MET A 228 17.64 21.03 -11.08
C MET A 228 16.58 20.88 -12.17
N VAL A 229 16.84 21.46 -13.33
CA VAL A 229 16.00 21.30 -14.51
C VAL A 229 16.84 20.65 -15.61
N ALA A 230 16.26 19.69 -16.30
CA ALA A 230 16.85 19.09 -17.49
C ALA A 230 15.85 19.07 -18.64
N LEU A 231 16.37 19.02 -19.87
CA LEU A 231 15.59 19.00 -21.10
C LEU A 231 16.16 17.91 -22.02
N PRO A 232 15.36 16.88 -22.35
CA PRO A 232 15.75 15.85 -23.30
C PRO A 232 15.95 16.41 -24.70
N VAL A 233 17.06 16.03 -25.34
CA VAL A 233 17.42 16.49 -26.69
C VAL A 233 17.91 15.34 -27.57
N ASN A 234 17.77 15.49 -28.89
CA ASN A 234 18.09 14.43 -29.85
C ASN A 234 19.59 14.22 -30.11
N LYS A 235 20.46 15.11 -29.65
CA LYS A 235 21.90 15.06 -29.94
C LYS A 235 22.75 15.74 -28.88
N PHE A 236 24.04 15.39 -28.86
CA PHE A 236 25.01 16.12 -28.07
C PHE A 236 25.22 17.53 -28.61
N ILE A 237 25.27 18.50 -27.70
CA ILE A 237 25.63 19.88 -28.00
C ILE A 237 26.77 20.30 -27.07
N GLN A 238 27.62 21.21 -27.55
CA GLN A 238 28.56 21.90 -26.67
C GLN A 238 27.78 22.92 -25.84
N PRO A 239 27.68 22.74 -24.51
CA PRO A 239 26.92 23.66 -23.69
C PRO A 239 27.70 24.97 -23.44
N SER A 240 26.98 26.01 -23.04
CA SER A 240 27.53 27.34 -22.69
C SER A 240 27.02 27.81 -21.33
N GLY A 241 27.85 28.56 -20.60
CA GLY A 241 27.50 29.08 -19.28
C GLY A 241 27.30 27.95 -18.25
N GLU A 242 26.27 28.09 -17.41
CA GLU A 242 25.96 27.13 -16.33
C GLU A 242 25.17 25.88 -16.80
N VAL A 243 25.00 25.71 -18.12
CA VAL A 243 24.33 24.53 -18.68
C VAL A 243 25.35 23.41 -18.82
N TYR A 244 24.93 22.19 -18.52
CA TYR A 244 25.72 20.98 -18.74
C TYR A 244 24.95 20.01 -19.63
N ILE A 245 25.66 19.04 -20.20
CA ILE A 245 25.06 17.93 -20.97
C ILE A 245 25.45 16.60 -20.33
N ARG A 246 24.50 15.67 -20.22
CA ARG A 246 24.71 14.34 -19.63
C ARG A 246 23.90 13.28 -20.36
N ARG A 247 24.35 12.03 -20.23
CA ARG A 247 23.49 10.87 -20.53
C ARG A 247 22.76 10.38 -19.30
N MET A 248 21.54 9.92 -19.49
CA MET A 248 20.87 9.12 -18.47
C MET A 248 21.53 7.74 -18.39
N VAL A 249 21.69 7.25 -17.17
CA VAL A 249 22.04 5.85 -16.93
C VAL A 249 20.83 5.01 -17.30
N MET A 250 21.01 4.05 -18.21
CA MET A 250 19.94 3.15 -18.62
C MET A 250 19.56 2.24 -17.45
N GLY A 251 18.26 1.97 -17.30
CA GLY A 251 17.78 1.15 -16.19
C GLY A 251 16.28 1.22 -16.03
N ASN A 252 15.82 0.71 -14.90
CA ASN A 252 14.42 0.70 -14.50
C ASN A 252 14.03 2.00 -13.81
N LEU A 253 12.79 2.42 -14.02
CA LEU A 253 12.17 3.57 -13.37
C LEU A 253 10.83 3.12 -12.78
N LEU A 254 10.56 3.45 -11.53
CA LEU A 254 9.18 3.53 -11.06
C LEU A 254 8.53 4.77 -11.69
N GLU A 255 7.38 4.58 -12.33
CA GLU A 255 6.62 5.64 -12.98
C GLU A 255 5.20 5.70 -12.41
N THR A 256 4.75 6.93 -12.13
CA THR A 256 3.32 7.24 -11.93
C THR A 256 2.96 8.56 -12.60
N GLN A 257 1.67 8.80 -12.81
CA GLN A 257 1.14 10.07 -13.29
C GLN A 257 0.21 10.69 -12.26
N VAL A 258 0.34 12.00 -12.06
CA VAL A 258 -0.42 12.78 -11.08
C VAL A 258 -1.06 13.98 -11.77
N LYS A 259 -2.29 14.29 -11.33
CA LYS A 259 -2.93 15.57 -11.59
C LYS A 259 -2.88 16.45 -10.34
N GLY A 260 -2.49 17.70 -10.48
CA GLY A 260 -2.45 18.67 -9.39
C GLY A 260 -1.08 19.35 -9.19
N GLY A 261 -1.09 20.33 -8.30
CA GLY A 261 0.08 21.14 -7.96
C GLY A 261 1.10 20.44 -7.05
N PRO A 262 2.03 21.22 -6.46
CA PRO A 262 3.15 20.70 -5.66
C PRO A 262 2.74 19.72 -4.56
N ASN A 263 1.62 19.95 -3.87
CA ASN A 263 1.15 19.07 -2.79
C ASN A 263 0.79 17.67 -3.30
N SER A 264 0.10 17.56 -4.44
CA SER A 264 -0.26 16.27 -5.04
C SER A 264 0.98 15.53 -5.54
N ILE A 265 1.93 16.26 -6.11
CA ILE A 265 3.19 15.72 -6.61
C ILE A 265 4.04 15.18 -5.45
N ASN A 266 4.16 15.93 -4.35
CA ASN A 266 4.92 15.53 -3.17
C ASN A 266 4.31 14.28 -2.50
N LYS A 267 2.97 14.21 -2.41
CA LYS A 267 2.28 13.00 -1.92
C LYS A 267 2.59 11.78 -2.78
N ALA A 268 2.55 11.92 -4.11
CA ALA A 268 2.88 10.81 -5.00
C ALA A 268 4.36 10.41 -4.95
N MET A 269 5.28 11.38 -4.82
CA MET A 269 6.69 11.09 -4.61
C MET A 269 6.91 10.30 -3.32
N ALA A 270 6.25 10.67 -2.22
CA ALA A 270 6.31 9.93 -0.96
C ALA A 270 5.78 8.50 -1.11
N GLN A 271 4.71 8.28 -1.88
CA GLN A 271 4.17 6.94 -2.16
C GLN A 271 5.10 6.09 -3.03
N LEU A 272 5.83 6.69 -3.98
CA LEU A 272 6.88 5.99 -4.74
C LEU A 272 8.07 5.62 -3.84
N THR A 273 8.44 6.48 -2.90
CA THR A 273 9.48 6.16 -1.90
C THR A 273 9.04 4.97 -1.04
N LEU A 274 7.80 4.99 -0.52
CA LEU A 274 7.25 3.87 0.24
C LEU A 274 7.20 2.58 -0.57
N PHE A 275 6.76 2.63 -1.83
CA PHE A 275 6.80 1.48 -2.73
C PHE A 275 8.23 0.95 -2.88
N LYS A 276 9.20 1.82 -3.14
CA LYS A 276 10.62 1.43 -3.27
C LYS A 276 11.12 0.74 -1.99
N GLU A 277 10.80 1.29 -0.83
CA GLU A 277 11.18 0.73 0.48
C GLU A 277 10.51 -0.62 0.74
N ASP A 278 9.22 -0.74 0.43
CA ASP A 278 8.49 -2.00 0.58
C ASP A 278 9.12 -3.11 -0.26
N TYR A 279 9.47 -2.81 -1.51
CA TYR A 279 10.07 -3.78 -2.41
C TYR A 279 11.60 -3.87 -2.28
N LYS A 280 12.20 -3.23 -1.26
CA LYS A 280 13.65 -3.20 -1.00
C LYS A 280 14.49 -2.80 -2.22
N MET A 281 13.95 -1.91 -3.06
CA MET A 281 14.61 -1.40 -4.26
C MET A 281 15.65 -0.34 -3.90
N ILE A 282 16.74 -0.26 -4.68
CA ILE A 282 17.81 0.71 -4.45
C ILE A 282 17.73 1.82 -5.50
N SER A 283 17.92 3.07 -5.09
CA SER A 283 17.90 4.22 -6.00
C SER A 283 19.31 4.60 -6.46
N PRO A 284 19.68 4.39 -7.72
CA PRO A 284 20.99 4.82 -8.23
C PRO A 284 21.11 6.30 -8.51
N ALA A 285 19.99 7.01 -8.60
CA ALA A 285 19.95 8.41 -9.00
C ALA A 285 18.78 9.15 -8.32
N VAL A 286 18.76 10.48 -8.45
CA VAL A 286 17.70 11.32 -7.88
C VAL A 286 16.39 11.13 -8.66
N PRO A 287 15.23 11.07 -7.97
CA PRO A 287 13.94 11.05 -8.63
C PRO A 287 13.62 12.39 -9.27
N TYR A 288 12.75 12.41 -10.27
CA TYR A 288 12.40 13.62 -11.01
C TYR A 288 10.95 13.63 -11.48
N GLN A 289 10.46 14.83 -11.77
CA GLN A 289 9.16 15.11 -12.35
C GLN A 289 9.35 15.39 -13.85
N SER A 290 8.53 14.80 -14.72
CA SER A 290 8.39 15.24 -16.11
C SER A 290 7.16 16.16 -16.20
N MET A 291 7.41 17.42 -16.54
CA MET A 291 6.42 18.50 -16.54
C MET A 291 5.65 18.53 -17.86
N ILE A 292 4.66 17.64 -17.99
CA ILE A 292 3.84 17.49 -19.21
C ILE A 292 3.03 18.76 -19.50
N THR A 293 2.38 19.33 -18.49
CA THR A 293 1.65 20.60 -18.63
C THR A 293 2.60 21.79 -18.54
N ASN A 294 2.47 22.74 -19.48
CA ASN A 294 3.11 24.05 -19.37
C ASN A 294 2.44 24.87 -18.25
N ARG A 295 3.11 24.95 -17.10
CA ARG A 295 2.63 25.59 -15.87
C ARG A 295 2.52 27.13 -15.97
N LEU A 296 3.08 27.76 -16.99
CA LEU A 296 2.85 29.19 -17.26
C LEU A 296 1.59 29.45 -18.07
N ALA A 297 1.23 28.53 -18.97
CA ALA A 297 0.01 28.62 -19.78
C ALA A 297 -1.23 28.19 -18.99
N GLU A 298 -1.10 27.11 -18.21
CA GLU A 298 -2.16 26.65 -17.30
C GLU A 298 -1.85 27.12 -15.88
N LYS A 299 -2.51 28.20 -15.45
CA LYS A 299 -2.32 28.77 -14.09
C LYS A 299 -3.03 27.97 -13.01
N ASP A 300 -4.07 27.21 -13.36
CA ASP A 300 -4.77 26.35 -12.41
C ASP A 300 -3.96 25.08 -12.14
N SER A 301 -3.31 25.05 -10.98
CA SER A 301 -2.46 23.93 -10.59
C SER A 301 -3.21 22.60 -10.45
N SER A 302 -4.54 22.61 -10.26
CA SER A 302 -5.33 21.37 -10.19
C SER A 302 -5.36 20.62 -11.52
N LYS A 303 -5.12 21.32 -12.63
CA LYS A 303 -5.12 20.77 -13.99
C LYS A 303 -3.74 20.30 -14.45
N TRP A 304 -2.69 20.57 -13.69
CA TRP A 304 -1.33 20.19 -14.06
C TRP A 304 -1.18 18.67 -14.12
N VAL A 305 -0.74 18.16 -15.27
CA VAL A 305 -0.36 16.76 -15.45
C VAL A 305 1.16 16.66 -15.28
N THR A 306 1.60 15.80 -14.37
CA THR A 306 3.02 15.54 -14.12
C THR A 306 3.24 14.03 -14.04
N LYS A 307 4.26 13.52 -14.74
CA LYS A 307 4.75 12.16 -14.49
C LYS A 307 5.88 12.21 -13.47
N ILE A 308 5.95 11.23 -12.59
CA ILE A 308 7.00 11.12 -11.58
C ILE A 308 7.79 9.86 -11.90
N TYR A 309 9.11 10.01 -11.88
CA TYR A 309 10.06 8.95 -12.15
C TYR A 309 11.00 8.77 -10.97
N TYR A 310 11.18 7.52 -10.55
CA TYR A 310 12.11 7.14 -9.50
C TYR A 310 13.05 6.04 -10.03
N PRO A 311 14.32 6.35 -10.30
CA PRO A 311 15.29 5.34 -10.75
C PRO A 311 15.45 4.23 -9.71
N VAL A 312 15.44 2.96 -10.15
CA VAL A 312 15.56 1.81 -9.26
C VAL A 312 16.40 0.67 -9.85
N PHE A 313 17.04 -0.09 -8.97
CA PHE A 313 17.60 -1.43 -9.19
C PHE A 313 16.80 -2.46 -8.40
#